data_AF-A0A812RV03-F1
#
_entry.id   AF-A0A812RV03-F1
#
_cell.length_a   1.000
_cell.length_b   1.000
_cell.length_c   1.000
_cell.angle_alpha   90.00
_cell.angle_beta   90.00
_cell.angle_gamma   90.00
#
_symmetry.space_group_name_H-M   'P 1'
#
loop_
_entity.id
_entity.type
_entity.pdbx_description
1 polymer ?
#
loop_
_entity_poly.entity_id
_entity_poly.type
_entity_poly.pdbx_seq_one_letter_code
_entity_poly.pdbx_strand_id
1 'polypeptide(L)'
;MPLKKKNLKKKVGGKVVNGEGSPKASPKAAPETTATSPKQSPKAAPAAEPVAAKKGKKDKKEKTPEAKAKASPKAGAAFNPPKQGRAAPRPPPTEAEREEAMKKAILLIKEGIATKDQSKGAPFILENWHQEWKPVLGPYRKFVESCACFRIVQGSAPAHYSIQVVDGAEDGHKAFWLVNLEKAWQAYCRLKKDKRSVDEFLNAAKEVVRKEVPVAAEEPDTEKGKKRKDEAPKAKSSKKAKTKAKE
;
A
#
# COMPACT_ATOMS: atom_id res chain seq x y z
N MET A 1 20.88 54.48 16.18
CA MET A 1 21.73 53.28 15.98
C MET A 1 21.33 52.61 14.66
N PRO A 2 21.99 52.94 13.52
CA PRO A 2 21.62 52.36 12.22
C PRO A 2 22.19 50.94 12.05
N LEU A 3 21.30 49.97 11.79
CA LEU A 3 21.63 48.57 11.54
C LEU A 3 22.29 48.41 10.16
N LYS A 4 23.58 48.05 10.14
CA LYS A 4 24.36 47.72 8.94
C LYS A 4 23.79 46.48 8.24
N LYS A 5 23.25 46.67 7.04
CA LYS A 5 22.88 45.59 6.10
C LYS A 5 24.14 44.91 5.58
N LYS A 6 24.36 43.64 5.93
CA LYS A 6 25.42 42.79 5.34
C LYS A 6 24.89 42.13 4.06
N ASN A 7 25.45 42.52 2.92
CA ASN A 7 25.26 41.86 1.62
C ASN A 7 26.02 40.53 1.60
N LEU A 8 25.29 39.42 1.63
CA LEU A 8 25.86 38.07 1.46
C LEU A 8 25.77 37.67 -0.02
N LYS A 9 26.87 37.87 -0.74
CA LYS A 9 27.04 37.53 -2.16
C LYS A 9 27.21 36.01 -2.28
N LYS A 10 26.15 35.29 -2.64
CA LYS A 10 26.20 33.84 -2.95
C LYS A 10 26.98 33.64 -4.26
N LYS A 11 28.09 32.91 -4.14
CA LYS A 11 28.97 32.46 -5.22
C LYS A 11 28.29 31.28 -5.91
N VAL A 12 27.73 31.50 -7.11
CA VAL A 12 27.27 30.41 -7.99
C VAL A 12 28.48 29.91 -8.76
N GLY A 13 28.89 28.68 -8.48
CA GLY A 13 30.03 28.04 -9.13
C GLY A 13 29.86 26.54 -9.12
N GLY A 14 29.02 26.03 -10.01
CA GLY A 14 28.87 24.60 -10.31
C GLY A 14 29.03 24.41 -11.81
N LYS A 15 30.25 24.06 -12.21
CA LYS A 15 30.69 23.83 -13.59
C LYS A 15 30.05 22.54 -14.11
N VAL A 16 29.17 22.66 -15.10
CA VAL A 16 28.64 21.54 -15.88
C VAL A 16 29.76 21.04 -16.79
N VAL A 17 30.25 19.82 -16.55
CA VAL A 17 31.12 19.10 -17.49
C VAL A 17 30.25 18.16 -18.31
N ASN A 18 30.04 18.56 -19.56
CA ASN A 18 29.37 17.79 -20.60
C ASN A 18 30.36 16.74 -21.11
N GLY A 19 30.14 15.46 -20.77
CA GLY A 19 30.95 14.33 -21.21
C GLY A 19 30.27 13.59 -22.34
N GLU A 20 30.37 14.15 -23.55
CA GLU A 20 29.99 13.49 -24.80
C GLU A 20 31.07 12.46 -25.16
N GLY A 21 30.83 11.21 -24.78
CA GLY A 21 31.74 10.08 -25.01
C GLY A 21 31.06 9.02 -25.86
N SER A 22 30.99 9.26 -27.16
CA SER A 22 30.71 8.23 -28.17
C SER A 22 31.95 7.35 -28.35
N PRO A 23 31.80 6.01 -28.38
CA PRO A 23 32.56 5.28 -29.38
C PRO A 23 31.72 4.25 -30.13
N LYS A 24 31.61 4.50 -31.44
CA LYS A 24 31.95 3.62 -32.57
C LYS A 24 31.65 2.11 -32.43
N ALA A 25 30.79 1.67 -33.33
CA ALA A 25 30.46 0.28 -33.63
C ALA A 25 31.62 -0.57 -34.19
N SER A 26 31.50 -1.88 -33.92
CA SER A 26 31.87 -3.07 -34.73
C SER A 26 33.35 -3.48 -34.84
N PRO A 27 33.69 -4.77 -35.21
CA PRO A 27 32.91 -6.02 -35.26
C PRO A 27 33.65 -7.30 -34.74
N LYS A 28 32.89 -8.42 -34.61
CA LYS A 28 33.25 -9.81 -35.00
C LYS A 28 34.52 -10.47 -34.44
N ALA A 29 34.37 -11.32 -33.41
CA ALA A 29 35.13 -12.57 -33.24
C ALA A 29 34.41 -13.54 -32.29
N ALA A 30 33.89 -14.65 -32.83
CA ALA A 30 33.92 -15.96 -32.15
C ALA A 30 35.36 -16.52 -32.35
N PRO A 31 35.92 -17.43 -31.52
CA PRO A 31 35.29 -18.71 -31.17
C PRO A 31 35.66 -19.32 -29.78
N GLU A 32 35.12 -20.52 -29.57
CA GLU A 32 35.64 -21.63 -28.75
C GLU A 32 35.51 -21.65 -27.21
N THR A 33 34.48 -22.39 -26.81
CA THR A 33 34.47 -23.46 -25.79
C THR A 33 35.79 -23.78 -25.09
N THR A 34 35.86 -23.51 -23.78
CA THR A 34 36.49 -24.44 -22.82
C THR A 34 35.61 -24.59 -21.59
N ALA A 35 35.22 -25.83 -21.35
CA ALA A 35 34.47 -26.27 -20.20
C ALA A 35 35.42 -26.39 -19.00
N THR A 36 35.12 -25.67 -17.91
CA THR A 36 35.74 -25.94 -16.61
C THR A 36 34.66 -25.92 -15.53
N SER A 37 34.19 -27.12 -15.20
CA SER A 37 33.34 -27.43 -14.05
C SER A 37 34.04 -27.08 -12.72
N PRO A 38 33.40 -26.33 -11.81
CA PRO A 38 33.67 -26.46 -10.39
C PRO A 38 32.71 -27.50 -9.80
N LYS A 39 33.22 -28.72 -9.62
CA LYS A 39 32.62 -29.79 -8.84
C LYS A 39 32.72 -29.42 -7.36
N GLN A 40 31.78 -28.63 -6.85
CA GLN A 40 31.63 -28.40 -5.41
C GLN A 40 30.35 -29.06 -4.90
N SER A 41 30.55 -30.25 -4.33
CA SER A 41 29.61 -30.90 -3.42
C SER A 41 29.48 -30.10 -2.12
N PRO A 42 28.27 -29.92 -1.59
CA PRO A 42 28.05 -29.92 -0.16
C PRO A 42 27.52 -31.30 0.27
N LYS A 43 28.45 -32.06 0.85
CA LYS A 43 28.22 -33.26 1.64
C LYS A 43 27.83 -32.82 3.05
N ALA A 44 26.56 -32.95 3.42
CA ALA A 44 26.09 -33.30 4.77
C ALA A 44 24.58 -33.01 4.89
N ALA A 45 23.79 -34.08 4.79
CA ALA A 45 22.46 -34.13 5.36
C ALA A 45 22.60 -34.28 6.89
N PRO A 46 21.97 -33.42 7.72
CA PRO A 46 21.64 -33.81 9.07
C PRO A 46 20.43 -34.74 9.04
N ALA A 47 20.63 -35.91 9.64
CA ALA A 47 19.65 -36.96 9.82
C ALA A 47 18.36 -36.43 10.47
N ALA A 48 17.24 -36.88 9.92
CA ALA A 48 15.94 -36.79 10.56
C ALA A 48 15.96 -37.63 11.84
N GLU A 49 15.84 -36.99 12.99
CA GLU A 49 15.35 -37.66 14.21
C GLU A 49 13.81 -37.67 14.20
N PRO A 50 13.17 -38.85 14.23
CA PRO A 50 11.73 -38.96 14.40
C PRO A 50 11.37 -38.72 15.87
N VAL A 51 10.93 -37.51 16.20
CA VAL A 51 10.41 -37.24 17.56
C VAL A 51 9.03 -37.89 17.69
N ALA A 52 9.02 -38.90 18.54
CA ALA A 52 7.92 -39.79 18.86
C ALA A 52 6.59 -39.09 19.17
N ALA A 53 5.53 -39.73 18.66
CA ALA A 53 4.16 -39.56 19.09
C ALA A 53 4.03 -39.68 20.62
N LYS A 54 3.66 -38.59 21.29
CA LYS A 54 3.04 -38.64 22.63
C LYS A 54 1.52 -38.65 22.49
N LYS A 55 1.00 -39.88 22.43
CA LYS A 55 -0.35 -40.25 22.86
C LYS A 55 -0.51 -39.80 24.33
N GLY A 56 -1.29 -38.75 24.56
CA GLY A 56 -1.66 -38.24 25.87
C GLY A 56 -3.16 -38.14 26.02
N LYS A 57 -3.81 -39.30 26.14
CA LYS A 57 -5.21 -39.43 26.57
C LYS A 57 -5.29 -38.98 28.03
N LYS A 58 -5.99 -37.87 28.32
CA LYS A 58 -6.56 -37.65 29.64
C LYS A 58 -7.86 -36.86 29.53
N ASP A 59 -8.93 -37.63 29.42
CA ASP A 59 -10.24 -37.30 29.95
C ASP A 59 -10.10 -36.57 31.29
N LYS A 60 -10.51 -35.31 31.34
CA LYS A 60 -10.89 -34.65 32.59
C LYS A 60 -12.25 -33.99 32.42
N LYS A 61 -13.23 -34.88 32.47
CA LYS A 61 -14.50 -34.75 33.19
C LYS A 61 -14.55 -33.51 34.10
N GLU A 62 -15.46 -32.60 33.73
CA GLU A 62 -16.53 -32.11 34.60
C GLU A 62 -16.10 -31.43 35.91
N LYS A 63 -16.18 -30.10 35.91
CA LYS A 63 -16.98 -29.34 36.89
C LYS A 63 -17.03 -27.90 36.43
N THR A 64 -18.09 -27.59 35.68
CA THR A 64 -18.63 -26.24 35.52
C THR A 64 -19.00 -25.74 36.91
N PRO A 65 -18.38 -24.68 37.47
CA PRO A 65 -19.02 -23.94 38.53
C PRO A 65 -20.17 -23.18 37.88
N GLU A 66 -21.38 -23.60 38.24
CA GLU A 66 -22.63 -22.88 38.06
C GLU A 66 -22.52 -21.53 38.78
N ALA A 67 -21.84 -20.59 38.14
CA ALA A 67 -21.76 -19.22 38.58
C ALA A 67 -23.12 -18.58 38.30
N LYS A 68 -23.93 -18.54 39.35
CA LYS A 68 -25.17 -17.77 39.51
C LYS A 68 -25.21 -16.59 38.56
N ALA A 69 -26.19 -16.64 37.66
CA ALA A 69 -26.63 -15.54 36.83
C ALA A 69 -26.97 -14.32 37.72
N LYS A 70 -25.99 -13.44 37.93
CA LYS A 70 -26.26 -12.06 38.29
C LYS A 70 -26.58 -11.34 36.99
N ALA A 71 -27.86 -11.06 36.81
CA ALA A 71 -28.40 -10.24 35.76
C ALA A 71 -27.56 -8.97 35.57
N SER A 72 -26.77 -8.91 34.50
CA SER A 72 -26.19 -7.67 34.03
C SER A 72 -27.33 -6.78 33.52
N PRO A 73 -27.51 -5.56 34.04
CA PRO A 73 -28.52 -4.64 33.56
C PRO A 73 -28.26 -4.29 32.10
N LYS A 74 -29.15 -4.79 31.25
CA LYS A 74 -29.27 -4.49 29.82
C LYS A 74 -29.84 -3.08 29.65
N ALA A 75 -29.03 -2.04 29.87
CA ALA A 75 -29.41 -0.66 29.53
C ALA A 75 -28.21 0.30 29.54
N GLY A 76 -27.09 -0.09 28.92
CA GLY A 76 -26.10 0.87 28.48
C GLY A 76 -26.61 1.53 27.20
N ALA A 77 -27.48 2.53 27.32
CA ALA A 77 -27.80 3.40 26.20
C ALA A 77 -26.47 3.92 25.62
N ALA A 78 -26.18 3.54 24.38
CA ALA A 78 -25.00 4.02 23.67
C ALA A 78 -25.09 5.55 23.61
N PHE A 79 -24.39 6.21 24.54
CA PHE A 79 -24.18 7.64 24.57
C PHE A 79 -23.37 7.96 23.32
N ASN A 80 -24.06 8.16 22.20
CA ASN A 80 -23.50 8.88 21.07
C ASN A 80 -23.39 10.31 21.55
N PRO A 81 -22.17 10.82 21.86
CA PRO A 81 -22.04 12.23 22.21
C PRO A 81 -22.68 13.03 21.07
N PRO A 82 -23.50 14.05 21.41
CA PRO A 82 -24.14 14.88 20.40
C PRO A 82 -23.03 15.38 19.47
N LYS A 83 -23.15 15.09 18.18
CA LYS A 83 -22.26 15.59 17.13
C LYS A 83 -22.27 17.12 17.23
N GLN A 84 -21.36 17.67 18.04
CA GLN A 84 -21.08 19.09 18.09
C GLN A 84 -20.86 19.53 16.65
N GLY A 85 -21.62 20.57 16.27
CA GLY A 85 -22.00 20.87 14.90
C GLY A 85 -20.92 20.55 13.89
N ARG A 86 -21.29 19.78 12.86
CA ARG A 86 -20.45 19.65 11.66
C ARG A 86 -20.13 21.06 11.19
N ALA A 87 -18.91 21.51 11.44
CA ALA A 87 -18.37 22.72 10.85
C ALA A 87 -18.68 22.66 9.36
N ALA A 88 -19.15 23.79 8.80
CA ALA A 88 -19.48 23.90 7.40
C ALA A 88 -18.37 23.26 6.54
N PRO A 89 -18.72 22.50 5.48
CA PRO A 89 -17.75 21.80 4.67
C PRO A 89 -16.70 22.79 4.19
N ARG A 90 -15.45 22.58 4.61
CA ARG A 90 -14.33 23.39 4.13
C ARG A 90 -14.18 23.16 2.62
N PRO A 91 -13.88 24.20 1.82
CA PRO A 91 -13.62 24.02 0.40
C PRO A 91 -12.49 23.02 0.19
N PRO A 92 -12.51 22.24 -0.91
CA PRO A 92 -11.43 21.32 -1.23
C PRO A 92 -10.11 22.09 -1.34
N PRO A 93 -9.02 21.63 -0.70
CA PRO A 93 -7.71 22.26 -0.79
C PRO A 93 -7.23 22.33 -2.23
N THR A 94 -6.55 23.42 -2.58
CA THR A 94 -5.92 23.57 -3.90
C THR A 94 -4.69 22.67 -4.03
N GLU A 95 -4.28 22.33 -5.26
CA GLU A 95 -3.12 21.45 -5.48
C GLU A 95 -1.82 22.07 -4.96
N ALA A 96 -1.64 23.39 -5.13
CA ALA A 96 -0.48 24.11 -4.61
C ALA A 96 -0.38 24.02 -3.08
N GLU A 97 -1.49 24.21 -2.37
CA GLU A 97 -1.53 24.06 -0.90
C GLU A 97 -1.22 22.62 -0.48
N ARG A 98 -1.71 21.63 -1.23
CA ARG A 98 -1.45 20.22 -0.96
C ARG A 98 0.04 19.90 -1.12
N GLU A 99 0.71 20.41 -2.15
CA GLU A 99 2.14 20.19 -2.37
C GLU A 99 3.00 20.84 -1.28
N GLU A 100 2.69 22.06 -0.88
CA GLU A 100 3.41 22.74 0.21
C GLU A 100 3.20 22.03 1.54
N ALA A 101 1.97 21.60 1.83
CA ALA A 101 1.66 20.81 3.01
C ALA A 101 2.41 19.48 2.98
N MET A 102 2.45 18.80 1.84
CA MET A 102 3.20 17.55 1.68
C MET A 102 4.69 17.74 2.00
N LYS A 103 5.34 18.77 1.43
CA LYS A 103 6.77 19.07 1.69
C LYS A 103 7.03 19.32 3.18
N LYS A 104 6.19 20.12 3.83
CA LYS A 104 6.32 20.43 5.27
C LYS A 104 6.11 19.18 6.13
N ALA A 105 5.09 18.37 5.83
CA ALA A 105 4.82 17.12 6.54
C ALA A 105 5.99 16.15 6.44
N ILE A 106 6.57 15.98 5.23
CA ILE A 106 7.74 15.10 5.02
C ILE A 106 8.92 15.54 5.90
N LEU A 107 9.23 16.83 5.95
CA LEU A 107 10.33 17.35 6.77
C LEU A 107 10.12 17.07 8.26
N LEU A 108 8.92 17.37 8.79
CA LEU A 108 8.58 17.13 10.19
C LEU A 108 8.60 15.64 10.55
N ILE A 109 8.17 14.76 9.63
CA ILE A 109 8.23 13.32 9.83
C ILE A 109 9.69 12.85 9.85
N LYS A 110 10.54 13.32 8.92
CA LYS A 110 11.97 12.98 8.92
C LYS A 110 12.67 13.40 10.22
N GLU A 111 12.44 14.62 10.68
CA GLU A 111 12.98 15.15 11.94
C GLU A 111 12.46 14.37 13.16
N GLY A 112 11.17 14.06 13.15
CA GLY A 112 10.51 13.30 14.20
C GLY A 112 11.00 11.86 14.31
N ILE A 113 11.26 11.20 13.17
CA ILE A 113 11.84 9.85 13.14
C ILE A 113 13.29 9.86 13.63
N ALA A 114 14.07 10.90 13.29
CA ALA A 114 15.43 11.05 13.79
C ALA A 114 15.48 11.24 15.31
N THR A 115 14.47 11.91 15.88
CA THR A 115 14.40 12.20 17.32
C THR A 115 13.79 11.08 18.14
N LYS A 116 12.72 10.44 17.62
CA LYS A 116 11.92 9.46 18.37
C LYS A 116 12.21 8.05 17.88
N ASP A 117 12.77 7.24 18.76
CA ASP A 117 13.02 5.84 18.48
C ASP A 117 11.71 5.05 18.27
N GLN A 118 11.62 4.37 17.12
CA GLN A 118 10.49 3.53 16.72
C GLN A 118 10.70 2.04 17.03
N SER A 119 11.73 1.69 17.82
CA SER A 119 12.08 0.32 18.20
C SER A 119 10.91 -0.51 18.77
N LYS A 120 9.88 0.14 19.33
CA LYS A 120 8.68 -0.53 19.89
C LYS A 120 7.59 -0.87 18.85
N GLY A 121 7.85 -0.67 17.55
CA GLY A 121 6.89 -0.95 16.49
C GLY A 121 5.67 -0.02 16.48
N ALA A 122 5.77 1.14 17.14
CA ALA A 122 4.77 2.19 17.10
C ALA A 122 5.14 3.20 16.01
N PRO A 123 4.22 3.55 15.09
CA PRO A 123 4.51 4.53 14.06
C PRO A 123 4.71 5.90 14.70
N PHE A 124 5.68 6.66 14.20
CA PHE A 124 5.75 8.09 14.50
C PHE A 124 4.55 8.76 13.83
N ILE A 125 3.68 9.42 14.62
CA ILE A 125 2.54 10.19 14.12
C ILE A 125 2.70 11.61 14.67
N LEU A 126 2.59 12.61 13.78
CA LEU A 126 2.59 14.02 14.18
C LEU A 126 1.40 14.32 15.08
N GLU A 127 1.61 15.03 16.19
CA GLU A 127 0.59 15.30 17.21
C GLU A 127 -0.66 15.97 16.62
N ASN A 128 -0.46 16.94 15.72
CA ASN A 128 -1.54 17.68 15.07
C ASN A 128 -1.97 17.09 13.71
N TRP A 129 -1.63 15.82 13.41
CA TRP A 129 -1.99 15.19 12.13
C TRP A 129 -3.49 15.29 11.84
N HIS A 130 -4.34 15.00 12.83
CA HIS A 130 -5.78 14.96 12.64
C HIS A 130 -6.42 16.31 12.35
N GLN A 131 -5.82 17.40 12.80
CA GLN A 131 -6.39 18.75 12.71
C GLN A 131 -5.89 19.49 11.46
N GLU A 132 -4.58 19.47 11.21
CA GLU A 132 -3.95 20.28 10.17
C GLU A 132 -3.75 19.50 8.87
N TRP A 133 -3.22 18.29 8.99
CA TRP A 133 -2.68 17.54 7.85
C TRP A 133 -3.73 16.61 7.23
N LYS A 134 -4.56 15.96 8.05
CA LYS A 134 -5.58 15.01 7.61
C LYS A 134 -6.62 15.61 6.65
N PRO A 135 -7.11 16.85 6.82
CA PRO A 135 -8.03 17.45 5.87
C PRO A 135 -7.41 17.69 4.48
N VAL A 136 -6.10 17.87 4.40
CA VAL A 136 -5.38 18.23 3.16
C VAL A 136 -4.76 17.00 2.48
N LEU A 137 -4.09 16.17 3.26
CA LEU A 137 -3.29 15.02 2.82
C LEU A 137 -3.97 13.67 3.06
N GLY A 138 -5.05 13.64 3.85
CA GLY A 138 -5.81 12.42 4.14
C GLY A 138 -5.24 11.58 5.30
N PRO A 139 -5.61 10.29 5.37
CA PRO A 139 -5.16 9.39 6.43
C PRO A 139 -3.64 9.21 6.44
N TYR A 140 -3.01 9.31 7.62
CA TYR A 140 -1.55 9.29 7.78
C TYR A 140 -0.87 8.10 7.09
N ARG A 141 -1.37 6.88 7.33
CA ARG A 141 -0.80 5.68 6.72
C ARG A 141 -0.81 5.74 5.19
N LYS A 142 -1.90 6.24 4.58
CA LYS A 142 -2.00 6.36 3.12
C LYS A 142 -1.05 7.41 2.56
N PHE A 143 -0.89 8.51 3.29
CA PHE A 143 0.10 9.53 2.95
C PHE A 143 1.52 8.94 2.95
N VAL A 144 1.92 8.24 4.02
CA VAL A 144 3.25 7.62 4.10
C VAL A 144 3.45 6.54 3.02
N GLU A 145 2.42 5.73 2.72
CA GLU A 145 2.44 4.75 1.61
C GLU A 145 2.61 5.42 0.23
N SER A 146 2.12 6.66 0.06
CA SER A 146 2.21 7.40 -1.20
C SER A 146 3.54 8.16 -1.38
N CYS A 147 4.28 8.39 -0.30
CA CYS A 147 5.52 9.15 -0.34
C CYS A 147 6.71 8.22 -0.57
N ALA A 148 7.44 8.41 -1.67
CA ALA A 148 8.64 7.63 -2.00
C ALA A 148 9.77 7.74 -0.96
N CYS A 149 9.79 8.79 -0.14
CA CYS A 149 10.81 9.01 0.89
C CYS A 149 10.70 8.06 2.10
N PHE A 150 9.58 7.33 2.22
CA PHE A 150 9.30 6.52 3.41
C PHE A 150 8.98 5.09 3.02
N ARG A 151 9.44 4.15 3.86
CA ARG A 151 9.08 2.74 3.77
C ARG A 151 8.37 2.29 5.03
N ILE A 152 7.19 1.71 4.88
CA ILE A 152 6.47 1.11 6.01
C ILE A 152 6.96 -0.32 6.21
N VAL A 153 7.47 -0.59 7.41
CA VAL A 153 7.81 -1.94 7.86
C VAL A 153 6.70 -2.42 8.79
N GLN A 154 5.99 -3.47 8.39
CA GLN A 154 4.94 -4.06 9.22
C GLN A 154 5.57 -4.75 10.44
N GLY A 155 5.04 -4.46 11.62
CA GLY A 155 5.40 -5.14 12.86
C GLY A 155 4.62 -6.45 13.05
N SER A 156 4.67 -6.99 14.27
CA SER A 156 4.02 -8.27 14.60
C SER A 156 2.49 -8.25 14.48
N ALA A 157 1.86 -7.08 14.48
CA ALA A 157 0.41 -6.94 14.33
C ALA A 157 0.09 -5.88 13.28
N PRO A 158 -1.05 -5.96 12.59
CA PRO A 158 -1.41 -5.01 11.53
C PRO A 158 -1.58 -3.55 12.01
N ALA A 159 -1.76 -3.35 13.33
CA ALA A 159 -1.81 -2.04 13.97
C ALA A 159 -0.41 -1.45 14.28
N HIS A 160 0.62 -2.31 14.32
CA HIS A 160 2.00 -1.94 14.62
C HIS A 160 2.80 -1.88 13.33
N TYR A 161 3.35 -0.72 13.02
CA TYR A 161 4.25 -0.53 11.89
C TYR A 161 5.25 0.57 12.23
N SER A 162 6.46 0.44 11.72
CA SER A 162 7.49 1.47 11.78
C SER A 162 7.68 2.09 10.39
N ILE A 163 8.16 3.33 10.38
CA ILE A 163 8.42 4.12 9.18
C ILE A 163 9.93 4.31 9.11
N GLN A 164 10.55 3.73 8.08
CA GLN A 164 11.96 3.93 7.80
C GLN A 164 12.12 5.05 6.77
N VAL A 165 13.05 5.96 7.03
CA VAL A 165 13.45 6.99 6.06
C VAL A 165 14.35 6.33 5.02
N VAL A 166 13.95 6.41 3.75
CA VAL A 166 14.79 5.98 2.63
C VAL A 166 15.47 7.23 2.09
N ASP A 167 16.62 7.57 2.66
CA ASP A 167 17.47 8.64 2.13
C ASP A 167 18.27 8.07 0.95
N GLY A 168 17.66 8.13 -0.22
CA GLY A 168 18.21 7.61 -1.45
C GLY A 168 17.08 7.51 -2.45
N ALA A 169 17.11 8.37 -3.45
CA ALA A 169 16.16 8.45 -4.56
C ALA A 169 16.25 7.22 -5.50
N GLU A 170 16.50 6.03 -4.97
CA GLU A 170 16.19 4.80 -5.67
C GLU A 170 14.70 4.59 -5.44
N ASP A 171 13.90 5.18 -6.32
CA ASP A 171 12.44 5.14 -6.33
C ASP A 171 11.89 3.82 -5.77
N GLY A 172 11.57 3.83 -4.46
CA GLY A 172 11.06 2.66 -3.74
C GLY A 172 9.67 2.25 -4.21
N HIS A 173 9.04 3.08 -5.05
CA HIS A 173 8.04 2.62 -5.99
C HIS A 173 8.76 1.82 -7.06
N LYS A 174 8.79 0.48 -6.88
CA LYS A 174 9.03 -0.43 -8.00
C LYS A 174 8.32 0.17 -9.20
N ALA A 175 9.08 0.52 -10.25
CA ALA A 175 8.51 1.23 -11.38
C ALA A 175 7.21 0.52 -11.79
N PHE A 176 6.16 1.28 -12.10
CA PHE A 176 4.82 0.73 -12.31
C PHE A 176 4.81 -0.53 -13.23
N TRP A 177 5.69 -0.55 -14.23
CA TRP A 177 5.91 -1.71 -15.10
C TRP A 177 6.42 -2.97 -14.38
N LEU A 178 7.32 -2.86 -13.39
CA LEU A 178 7.80 -3.98 -12.57
C LEU A 178 6.67 -4.60 -11.74
N VAL A 179 5.79 -3.77 -11.18
CA VAL A 179 4.62 -4.24 -10.42
C VAL A 179 3.67 -5.01 -11.35
N ASN A 180 3.43 -4.48 -12.55
CA ASN A 180 2.59 -5.14 -13.55
C ASN A 180 3.19 -6.43 -14.08
N LEU A 181 4.51 -6.44 -14.28
CA LEU A 181 5.26 -7.63 -14.69
C LEU A 181 5.20 -8.71 -13.60
N GLU A 182 5.37 -8.35 -12.33
CA GLU A 182 5.25 -9.28 -11.19
C GLU A 182 3.84 -9.89 -11.11
N LYS A 183 2.79 -9.07 -11.30
CA LYS A 183 1.40 -9.55 -11.36
C LYS A 183 1.16 -10.50 -12.54
N ALA A 184 1.65 -10.15 -13.73
CA ALA A 184 1.55 -10.99 -14.92
C ALA A 184 2.29 -12.33 -14.72
N TRP A 185 3.48 -12.29 -14.12
CA TRP A 185 4.26 -13.47 -13.79
C TRP A 185 3.54 -14.38 -12.77
N GLN A 186 2.95 -13.80 -11.73
CA GLN A 186 2.15 -14.56 -10.78
C GLN A 186 0.91 -15.19 -11.43
N ALA A 187 0.23 -14.48 -12.33
CA ALA A 187 -0.91 -15.02 -13.09
C ALA A 187 -0.48 -16.21 -13.96
N TYR A 188 0.64 -16.10 -14.66
CA TYR A 188 1.21 -17.18 -15.45
C TYR A 188 1.62 -18.39 -14.60
N CYS A 189 2.24 -18.18 -13.44
CA CYS A 189 2.63 -19.25 -12.53
C CYS A 189 1.44 -20.05 -11.99
N ARG A 190 0.22 -19.47 -11.95
CA ARG A 190 -1.00 -20.16 -11.53
C ARG A 190 -1.55 -21.12 -12.60
N LEU A 191 -1.14 -20.99 -13.86
CA LEU A 191 -1.52 -21.92 -14.92
C LEU A 191 -0.83 -23.29 -14.72
N LYS A 192 -1.49 -24.36 -15.16
CA LYS A 192 -0.89 -25.71 -15.19
C LYS A 192 0.32 -25.72 -16.11
N LYS A 193 1.34 -26.51 -15.79
CA LYS A 193 2.61 -26.57 -16.55
C LYS A 193 2.40 -26.81 -18.05
N ASP A 194 1.42 -27.64 -18.42
CA ASP A 194 1.14 -27.97 -19.83
C ASP A 194 0.55 -26.81 -20.63
N LYS A 195 0.02 -25.79 -19.95
CA LYS A 195 -0.59 -24.60 -20.56
C LYS A 195 0.31 -23.36 -20.46
N ARG A 196 1.51 -23.51 -19.94
CA ARG A 196 2.46 -22.41 -19.75
C ARG A 196 3.20 -22.16 -21.07
N SER A 197 2.60 -21.35 -21.95
CA SER A 197 3.25 -20.84 -23.15
C SER A 197 3.63 -19.37 -23.00
N VAL A 198 4.57 -18.92 -23.83
CA VAL A 198 4.98 -17.51 -23.87
C VAL A 198 3.79 -16.61 -24.24
N ASP A 199 2.91 -17.06 -25.14
CA ASP A 199 1.70 -16.33 -25.53
C ASP A 199 0.74 -16.08 -24.37
N GLU A 200 0.54 -17.08 -23.49
CA GLU A 200 -0.30 -16.93 -22.30
C GLU A 200 0.29 -15.92 -21.31
N PHE A 201 1.62 -15.89 -21.17
CA PHE A 201 2.29 -14.87 -20.37
C PHE A 201 2.09 -13.46 -20.95
N LEU A 202 2.29 -13.29 -22.26
CA LEU A 202 2.07 -12.00 -22.93
C LEU A 202 0.61 -11.54 -22.83
N ASN A 203 -0.34 -12.48 -22.94
CA ASN A 203 -1.76 -12.20 -22.77
C ASN A 203 -2.07 -11.75 -21.33
N ALA A 204 -1.53 -12.45 -20.33
CA ALA A 204 -1.66 -12.05 -18.92
C ALA A 204 -1.05 -10.67 -18.66
N ALA A 205 0.10 -10.34 -19.27
CA ALA A 205 0.71 -9.02 -19.14
C ALA A 205 -0.17 -7.91 -19.75
N LYS A 206 -0.74 -8.14 -20.94
CA LYS A 206 -1.68 -7.20 -21.58
C LYS A 206 -2.93 -6.99 -20.72
N GLU A 207 -3.49 -8.06 -20.16
CA GLU A 207 -4.65 -8.01 -19.25
C GLU A 207 -4.37 -7.19 -17.99
N VAL A 208 -3.17 -7.30 -17.40
CA VAL A 208 -2.80 -6.51 -16.22
C VAL A 208 -2.73 -5.01 -16.56
N VAL A 209 -2.09 -4.66 -17.67
CA VAL A 209 -2.01 -3.26 -18.11
C VAL A 209 -3.41 -2.69 -18.40
N ARG A 210 -4.28 -3.47 -19.04
CA ARG A 210 -5.66 -3.06 -19.36
C ARG A 210 -6.54 -2.82 -18.12
N LYS A 211 -6.27 -3.50 -17.00
CA LYS A 211 -6.99 -3.31 -15.74
C LYS A 211 -6.47 -2.14 -14.92
N GLU A 212 -5.17 -1.88 -14.96
CA GLU A 212 -4.49 -0.87 -14.13
C GLU A 212 -4.50 0.53 -14.72
N VAL A 213 -4.66 0.65 -16.04
CA VAL A 213 -5.11 1.90 -16.64
C VAL A 213 -6.62 1.87 -16.49
N PRO A 214 -7.23 2.45 -15.43
CA PRO A 214 -8.60 2.87 -15.56
C PRO A 214 -8.53 3.76 -16.78
N VAL A 215 -9.20 3.32 -17.85
CA VAL A 215 -9.57 4.20 -18.95
C VAL A 215 -10.29 5.32 -18.21
N ALA A 216 -9.54 6.39 -17.89
CA ALA A 216 -10.09 7.70 -17.67
C ALA A 216 -10.92 7.84 -18.91
N ALA A 217 -12.22 7.59 -18.73
CA ALA A 217 -13.16 7.55 -19.81
C ALA A 217 -12.81 8.77 -20.63
N GLU A 218 -12.31 8.56 -21.86
CA GLU A 218 -12.65 9.49 -22.90
C GLU A 218 -14.15 9.64 -22.70
N GLU A 219 -14.53 10.79 -22.14
CA GLU A 219 -15.92 11.10 -21.93
C GLU A 219 -16.54 10.81 -23.29
N PRO A 220 -17.47 9.83 -23.39
CA PRO A 220 -18.17 9.67 -24.64
C PRO A 220 -18.86 11.01 -24.86
N ASP A 221 -18.31 11.76 -25.82
CA ASP A 221 -18.79 13.06 -26.24
C ASP A 221 -20.31 12.94 -26.35
N THR A 222 -21.02 13.54 -25.39
CA THR A 222 -22.47 13.46 -25.29
C THR A 222 -23.05 14.44 -26.31
N GLU A 223 -22.72 14.24 -27.57
CA GLU A 223 -23.42 14.88 -28.67
C GLU A 223 -24.81 14.23 -28.81
N LYS A 224 -25.85 15.03 -28.53
CA LYS A 224 -27.26 14.86 -28.92
C LYS A 224 -28.03 13.66 -28.36
N GLY A 225 -28.63 13.89 -27.18
CA GLY A 225 -29.64 13.01 -26.59
C GLY A 225 -30.93 13.72 -26.14
N LYS A 226 -31.60 14.38 -27.08
CA LYS A 226 -33.05 14.70 -27.14
C LYS A 226 -33.91 14.27 -25.92
N LYS A 227 -34.27 15.24 -25.08
CA LYS A 227 -35.58 15.46 -24.43
C LYS A 227 -36.56 14.26 -24.50
N ARG A 228 -36.61 13.43 -23.46
CA ARG A 228 -37.80 12.62 -23.14
C ARG A 228 -38.22 12.86 -21.69
N LYS A 229 -39.36 13.53 -21.62
CA LYS A 229 -40.29 13.67 -20.49
C LYS A 229 -41.01 12.33 -20.31
N ASP A 230 -41.48 12.08 -19.08
CA ASP A 230 -42.27 10.92 -18.62
C ASP A 230 -41.43 9.63 -18.45
N GLU A 231 -41.57 8.80 -17.41
CA GLU A 231 -42.69 8.52 -16.52
C GLU A 231 -42.14 7.77 -15.29
N ALA A 232 -42.73 7.97 -14.12
CA ALA A 232 -42.32 7.33 -12.87
C ALA A 232 -42.79 5.85 -12.78
N PRO A 233 -41.91 4.86 -12.56
CA PRO A 233 -42.36 3.51 -12.25
C PRO A 233 -42.68 3.36 -10.76
N LYS A 234 -43.98 3.20 -10.49
CA LYS A 234 -44.57 2.77 -9.21
C LYS A 234 -43.89 1.52 -8.66
N ALA A 235 -43.52 1.60 -7.37
CA ALA A 235 -43.10 0.50 -6.54
C ALA A 235 -44.17 -0.61 -6.49
N LYS A 236 -43.83 -1.83 -6.94
CA LYS A 236 -44.60 -3.04 -6.66
C LYS A 236 -43.97 -3.77 -5.47
N SER A 237 -44.72 -3.78 -4.38
CA SER A 237 -44.54 -4.57 -3.18
C SER A 237 -44.53 -6.08 -3.50
N SER A 238 -43.40 -6.75 -3.28
CA SER A 238 -43.33 -8.22 -3.24
C SER A 238 -43.55 -8.70 -1.80
N LYS A 239 -44.78 -9.15 -1.56
CA LYS A 239 -45.26 -9.84 -0.35
C LYS A 239 -44.64 -11.24 -0.31
N LYS A 240 -43.65 -11.47 0.57
CA LYS A 240 -43.02 -12.77 0.77
C LYS A 240 -43.87 -13.63 1.70
N ALA A 241 -44.61 -14.58 1.13
CA ALA A 241 -45.27 -15.65 1.87
C ALA A 241 -44.23 -16.63 2.42
N LYS A 242 -44.29 -16.91 3.72
CA LYS A 242 -43.49 -17.89 4.45
C LYS A 242 -44.38 -19.10 4.72
N THR A 243 -44.25 -20.15 3.90
CA THR A 243 -44.83 -21.46 4.17
C THR A 243 -43.93 -22.23 5.15
N LYS A 244 -44.55 -22.70 6.23
CA LYS A 244 -44.04 -23.68 7.19
C LYS A 244 -44.47 -25.08 6.71
N ALA A 245 -43.53 -26.01 6.68
CA ALA A 245 -43.69 -27.47 6.81
C ALA A 245 -42.29 -27.94 7.27
N LYS A 246 -42.00 -28.59 8.39
CA LYS A 246 -42.70 -29.54 9.29
C LYS A 246 -43.22 -30.77 8.58
N GLU A 247 -42.31 -31.70 8.35
CA GLU A 247 -42.42 -33.07 8.87
C GLU A 247 -41.04 -33.54 9.32
#